data_AF-A0AAN5DH05-F1
#
_entry.id   AF-A0AAN5DH05-F1
#
_cell.length_a   1.000
_cell.length_b   1.000
_cell.length_c   1.000
_cell.angle_alpha   90.00
_cell.angle_beta   90.00
_cell.angle_gamma   90.00
#
_symmetry.space_group_name_H-M   'P 1'
#
loop_
_entity.id
_entity.type
_entity.pdbx_description
1 polymer ?
#
loop_
_entity_poly.entity_id
_entity_poly.type
_entity_poly.pdbx_seq_one_letter_code
_entity_poly.pdbx_strand_id
1 'polypeptide(L)'
;MMEWFLCKSMGYHVGKVELWLGKKWNEVQIMSSLLNEIKFTTLDLIILFLSKELASQILSITKFHGIDDIYFGNVDGDDPAIETVDMLIEFSEHVRSMTVNQFAPYLFGVIDGEWGPVIIKMFSNKLDYLRINTMGKEPQISKYSADLLRERLPLMGKKISFLSGCKNYYEKGLDYTTHDHWIKASGNSKLGMLTIRHLSRLNEGR
;
A
#
# COMPACT_ATOMS: atom_id res chain seq x y z
N MET A 1 -23.69 3.49 -5.95
CA MET A 1 -23.65 3.17 -7.38
C MET A 1 -22.32 2.51 -7.59
N MET A 2 -22.31 1.28 -8.10
CA MET A 2 -21.11 0.49 -8.31
C MET A 2 -20.68 0.68 -9.77
N GLU A 3 -19.45 1.11 -9.97
CA GLU A 3 -18.84 1.30 -11.29
C GLU A 3 -17.54 0.49 -11.35
N TRP A 4 -17.28 -0.12 -12.50
CA TRP A 4 -16.03 -0.85 -12.75
C TRP A 4 -15.57 -0.62 -14.17
N PHE A 5 -14.25 -0.60 -14.34
CA PHE A 5 -13.62 -0.33 -15.63
C PHE A 5 -12.54 -1.38 -15.87
N LEU A 6 -12.57 -2.02 -17.05
CA LEU A 6 -11.44 -2.81 -17.53
C LEU A 6 -10.46 -1.89 -18.24
N CYS A 7 -9.27 -1.73 -17.69
CA CYS A 7 -8.25 -0.89 -18.28
C CYS A 7 -7.18 -1.75 -18.94
N LYS A 8 -6.98 -1.54 -20.25
CA LYS A 8 -6.01 -2.24 -21.13
C LYS A 8 -6.27 -3.74 -21.25
N SER A 9 -6.89 -4.17 -22.34
CA SER A 9 -7.11 -5.58 -22.66
C SER A 9 -6.36 -6.01 -23.92
N MET A 10 -5.77 -7.21 -23.89
CA MET A 10 -5.35 -7.94 -25.09
C MET A 10 -6.05 -9.32 -25.09
N GLY A 11 -7.11 -9.46 -25.88
CA GLY A 11 -7.96 -10.66 -25.84
C GLY A 11 -8.65 -10.82 -24.48
N TYR A 12 -8.61 -12.02 -23.90
CA TYR A 12 -9.17 -12.33 -22.56
C TYR A 12 -8.25 -11.96 -21.38
N HIS A 13 -7.09 -11.34 -21.65
CA HIS A 13 -6.22 -10.81 -20.60
C HIS A 13 -6.51 -9.33 -20.39
N VAL A 14 -6.91 -8.99 -19.16
CA VAL A 14 -7.08 -7.63 -18.70
C VAL A 14 -5.84 -7.27 -17.88
N GLY A 15 -5.13 -6.20 -18.23
CA GLY A 15 -3.96 -5.78 -17.47
C GLY A 15 -4.33 -5.27 -16.07
N LYS A 16 -5.42 -4.49 -15.97
CA LYS A 16 -5.88 -3.86 -14.73
C LYS A 16 -7.41 -3.94 -14.59
N VAL A 17 -7.87 -4.36 -13.43
CA VAL A 17 -9.27 -4.27 -13.00
C VAL A 17 -9.41 -3.15 -11.97
N GLU A 18 -10.35 -2.23 -12.19
CA GLU A 18 -10.67 -1.17 -11.23
C GLU A 18 -12.08 -1.36 -10.66
N LEU A 19 -12.20 -1.37 -9.34
CA LEU A 19 -13.44 -1.64 -8.61
C LEU A 19 -13.79 -0.49 -7.67
N TRP A 20 -15.01 0.05 -7.79
CA TRP A 20 -15.53 1.08 -6.91
C TRP A 20 -16.51 0.45 -5.93
N LEU A 21 -16.06 0.26 -4.70
CA LEU A 21 -16.81 -0.44 -3.66
C LEU A 21 -17.48 0.56 -2.72
N GLY A 22 -18.82 0.58 -2.78
CA GLY A 22 -19.66 1.36 -1.89
C GLY A 22 -19.90 0.66 -0.55
N LYS A 23 -20.85 1.17 0.25
CA LYS A 23 -21.22 0.57 1.54
C LYS A 23 -21.97 -0.78 1.44
N LYS A 24 -22.31 -1.25 0.24
CA LYS A 24 -23.21 -2.40 0.04
C LYS A 24 -22.42 -3.69 -0.20
N TRP A 25 -22.62 -4.65 0.70
CA TRP A 25 -21.88 -5.90 0.84
C TRP A 25 -22.01 -6.91 -0.30
N ASN A 26 -23.17 -6.95 -0.98
CA ASN A 26 -23.45 -7.96 -2.01
C ASN A 26 -22.69 -7.73 -3.31
N GLU A 27 -22.03 -6.58 -3.46
CA GLU A 27 -21.33 -6.14 -4.67
C GLU A 27 -20.10 -7.02 -4.96
N VAL A 28 -19.37 -7.47 -3.92
CA VAL A 28 -18.10 -8.19 -4.07
C VAL A 28 -18.29 -9.67 -4.41
N GLN A 29 -19.34 -10.32 -3.89
CA GLN A 29 -19.63 -11.73 -4.23
C GLN A 29 -20.06 -11.89 -5.70
N ILE A 30 -20.86 -10.95 -6.20
CA ILE A 30 -21.27 -10.92 -7.61
C ILE A 30 -20.02 -10.69 -8.48
N MET A 31 -19.14 -9.79 -8.06
CA MET A 31 -17.90 -9.52 -8.78
C MET A 31 -16.92 -10.70 -8.75
N SER A 32 -16.77 -11.41 -7.64
CA SER A 32 -15.89 -12.58 -7.56
C SER A 32 -16.28 -13.62 -8.63
N SER A 33 -17.58 -13.86 -8.80
CA SER A 33 -18.09 -14.76 -9.84
C SER A 33 -17.76 -14.28 -11.26
N LEU A 34 -17.87 -12.97 -11.52
CA LEU A 34 -17.54 -12.37 -12.82
C LEU A 34 -16.04 -12.35 -13.11
N LEU A 35 -15.23 -12.10 -12.07
CA LEU A 35 -13.78 -12.02 -12.19
C LEU A 35 -13.14 -13.39 -12.40
N ASN A 36 -13.75 -14.47 -11.89
CA ASN A 36 -13.26 -15.84 -12.07
C ASN A 36 -13.07 -16.25 -13.54
N GLU A 37 -13.78 -15.63 -14.48
CA GLU A 37 -13.67 -15.91 -15.91
C GLU A 37 -12.59 -15.07 -16.62
N ILE A 38 -11.96 -14.12 -15.92
CA ILE A 38 -11.03 -13.14 -16.48
C ILE A 38 -9.65 -13.30 -15.84
N LYS A 39 -8.59 -13.25 -16.66
CA LYS A 39 -7.20 -13.23 -16.17
C LYS A 39 -6.69 -11.79 -16.09
N PHE A 40 -6.16 -11.42 -14.92
CA PHE A 40 -5.57 -10.11 -14.67
C PHE A 40 -4.49 -10.15 -13.59
N THR A 41 -3.56 -9.20 -13.63
CA THR A 41 -2.38 -9.15 -12.76
C THR A 41 -2.37 -7.99 -11.78
N THR A 42 -3.20 -6.97 -12.02
CA THR A 42 -3.28 -5.74 -11.21
C THR A 42 -4.72 -5.45 -10.79
N LEU A 43 -4.89 -5.12 -9.52
CA LEU A 43 -6.17 -4.79 -8.91
C LEU A 43 -6.14 -3.41 -8.25
N ASP A 44 -6.95 -2.51 -8.80
CA ASP A 44 -7.15 -1.18 -8.21
C ASP A 44 -8.52 -1.13 -7.55
N LEU A 45 -8.51 -0.80 -6.26
CA LEU A 45 -9.69 -0.76 -5.43
C LEU A 45 -9.89 0.65 -4.93
N ILE A 46 -11.05 1.23 -5.23
CA ILE A 46 -11.51 2.47 -4.63
C ILE A 46 -12.55 2.08 -3.59
N ILE A 47 -12.12 2.09 -2.33
CA ILE A 47 -12.85 1.53 -1.20
C ILE A 47 -13.18 2.68 -0.26
N LEU A 48 -14.47 2.99 -0.09
CA LEU A 48 -14.89 3.99 0.89
C LEU A 48 -14.73 3.46 2.33
N PHE A 49 -14.93 2.16 2.55
CA PHE A 49 -14.82 1.51 3.86
C PHE A 49 -14.29 0.08 3.72
N LEU A 50 -13.19 -0.24 4.42
CA LEU A 50 -12.55 -1.57 4.38
C LEU A 50 -12.90 -2.38 5.62
N SER A 51 -13.95 -3.21 5.54
CA SER A 51 -14.28 -4.19 6.59
C SER A 51 -13.39 -5.44 6.52
N LYS A 52 -13.34 -6.21 7.61
CA LYS A 52 -12.61 -7.49 7.68
C LYS A 52 -13.05 -8.48 6.61
N GLU A 53 -14.35 -8.61 6.43
CA GLU A 53 -14.95 -9.53 5.48
C GLU A 53 -14.68 -9.09 4.04
N LEU A 54 -14.78 -7.78 3.77
CA LEU A 54 -14.44 -7.23 2.46
C LEU A 54 -12.97 -7.51 2.14
N ALA A 55 -12.08 -7.25 3.09
CA ALA A 55 -10.67 -7.55 2.95
C ALA A 55 -10.39 -9.04 2.72
N SER A 56 -11.08 -9.93 3.46
CA SER A 56 -10.96 -11.37 3.28
C SER A 56 -11.36 -11.81 1.87
N GLN A 57 -12.39 -11.19 1.30
CA GLN A 57 -12.82 -11.46 -0.08
C GLN A 57 -11.83 -10.92 -1.11
N ILE A 58 -11.37 -9.67 -0.94
CA ILE A 58 -10.32 -9.09 -1.80
C ILE A 58 -9.06 -9.96 -1.77
N LEU A 59 -8.68 -10.46 -0.59
CA LEU A 59 -7.54 -11.33 -0.45
C LEU A 59 -7.75 -12.68 -1.13
N SER A 60 -8.96 -13.24 -1.06
CA SER A 60 -9.32 -14.46 -1.79
C SER A 60 -9.17 -14.27 -3.31
N ILE A 61 -9.63 -13.13 -3.84
CA ILE A 61 -9.45 -12.74 -5.25
C ILE A 61 -7.96 -12.59 -5.59
N THR A 62 -7.20 -11.91 -4.72
CA THR A 62 -5.75 -11.70 -4.85
C THR A 62 -5.00 -13.03 -4.96
N LYS A 63 -5.34 -13.98 -4.08
CA LYS A 63 -4.79 -15.34 -4.06
C LYS A 63 -5.17 -16.12 -5.32
N PHE A 64 -6.46 -16.11 -5.67
CA PHE A 64 -6.99 -16.89 -6.79
C PHE A 64 -6.41 -16.44 -8.15
N HIS A 65 -6.31 -15.13 -8.38
CA HIS A 65 -5.80 -14.59 -9.64
C HIS A 65 -4.27 -14.41 -9.67
N GLY A 66 -3.58 -14.59 -8.53
CA GLY A 66 -2.13 -14.39 -8.46
C GLY A 66 -1.73 -12.93 -8.67
N ILE A 67 -2.48 -12.01 -8.06
CA ILE A 67 -2.31 -10.56 -8.24
C ILE A 67 -1.00 -10.11 -7.58
N ASP A 68 -0.14 -9.44 -8.34
CA ASP A 68 1.15 -8.95 -7.85
C ASP A 68 1.10 -7.47 -7.42
N ASP A 69 0.14 -6.71 -7.95
CA ASP A 69 -0.01 -5.28 -7.70
C ASP A 69 -1.42 -4.96 -7.16
N ILE A 70 -1.48 -4.35 -5.98
CA ILE A 70 -2.72 -3.85 -5.38
C ILE A 70 -2.66 -2.35 -5.11
N TYR A 71 -3.77 -1.67 -5.39
CA TYR A 71 -3.97 -0.26 -5.04
C TYR A 71 -5.23 -0.12 -4.17
N PHE A 72 -5.09 0.58 -3.05
CA PHE A 72 -6.18 0.99 -2.18
C PHE A 72 -6.34 2.51 -2.26
N GLY A 73 -7.47 2.98 -2.78
CA GLY A 73 -7.85 4.40 -2.84
C GLY A 73 -9.05 4.71 -1.96
N ASN A 74 -9.10 5.93 -1.42
CA ASN A 74 -10.23 6.48 -0.65
C ASN A 74 -10.58 5.76 0.66
N VAL A 75 -9.62 5.06 1.28
CA VAL A 75 -9.88 4.34 2.53
C VAL A 75 -10.18 5.34 3.66
N ASP A 76 -11.45 5.39 4.09
CA ASP A 76 -11.89 6.09 5.29
C ASP A 76 -12.03 5.09 6.44
N GLY A 77 -11.35 5.37 7.55
CA GLY A 77 -11.33 4.51 8.72
C GLY A 77 -12.03 5.23 9.88
N ASP A 78 -13.34 5.05 10.01
CA ASP A 78 -14.06 5.54 11.20
C ASP A 78 -13.97 4.55 12.38
N ASP A 79 -13.41 3.35 12.18
CA ASP A 79 -13.19 2.40 13.26
C ASP A 79 -11.80 1.71 13.13
N PRO A 80 -10.82 2.01 14.00
CA PRO A 80 -9.52 1.35 14.02
C PRO A 80 -9.65 -0.09 14.50
N ALA A 81 -10.06 -1.00 13.64
CA ALA A 81 -10.01 -2.42 13.98
C ALA A 81 -8.53 -2.87 13.96
N ILE A 82 -8.06 -3.41 15.10
CA ILE A 82 -6.78 -4.13 15.27
C ILE A 82 -6.51 -5.11 14.10
N GLU A 83 -7.57 -5.65 13.53
CA GLU A 83 -7.60 -6.57 12.39
C GLU A 83 -6.99 -6.00 11.10
N THR A 84 -6.84 -4.67 11.00
CA THR A 84 -6.28 -4.02 9.81
C THR A 84 -4.78 -4.25 9.67
N VAL A 85 -4.04 -4.34 10.79
CA VAL A 85 -2.60 -4.61 10.75
C VAL A 85 -2.35 -6.03 10.22
N ASP A 86 -3.05 -7.01 10.78
CA ASP A 86 -2.93 -8.42 10.38
C ASP A 86 -3.29 -8.60 8.91
N MET A 87 -4.35 -7.92 8.46
CA MET A 87 -4.76 -7.90 7.06
C MET A 87 -3.68 -7.37 6.13
N LEU A 88 -3.02 -6.26 6.46
CA LEU A 88 -1.94 -5.69 5.63
C LEU A 88 -0.75 -6.63 5.53
N ILE A 89 -0.42 -7.29 6.65
CA ILE A 89 0.61 -8.33 6.67
C ILE A 89 0.17 -9.48 5.76
N GLU A 90 -1.07 -9.95 5.84
CA GLU A 90 -1.55 -11.04 4.99
C GLU A 90 -1.54 -10.67 3.50
N PHE A 91 -1.92 -9.45 3.13
CA PHE A 91 -1.76 -8.96 1.75
C PHE A 91 -0.30 -8.98 1.30
N SER A 92 0.63 -8.55 2.15
CA SER A 92 2.07 -8.49 1.83
C SER A 92 2.71 -9.87 1.57
N GLU A 93 2.05 -10.96 1.98
CA GLU A 93 2.45 -12.34 1.66
C GLU A 93 2.13 -12.72 0.22
N HIS A 94 1.17 -12.05 -0.41
CA HIS A 94 0.61 -12.44 -1.70
C HIS A 94 0.94 -11.46 -2.82
N VAL A 95 1.18 -10.18 -2.51
CA VAL A 95 1.46 -9.14 -3.50
C VAL A 95 2.93 -8.69 -3.46
N ARG A 96 3.47 -8.27 -4.60
CA ARG A 96 4.81 -7.65 -4.69
C ARG A 96 4.75 -6.15 -4.49
N SER A 97 3.61 -5.53 -4.72
CA SER A 97 3.47 -4.08 -4.76
C SER A 97 2.13 -3.65 -4.21
N MET A 98 2.19 -2.70 -3.28
CA MET A 98 1.04 -2.12 -2.64
C MET A 98 1.13 -0.60 -2.70
N THR A 99 0.04 0.05 -3.08
CA THR A 99 -0.10 1.50 -2.94
C THR A 99 -1.37 1.83 -2.19
N VAL A 100 -1.24 2.73 -1.23
CA VAL A 100 -2.32 3.21 -0.38
C VAL A 100 -2.45 4.69 -0.63
N ASN A 101 -3.64 5.12 -1.00
CA ASN A 101 -3.99 6.52 -1.16
C ASN A 101 -5.18 6.83 -0.27
N GLN A 102 -4.93 7.54 0.82
CA GLN A 102 -5.93 7.76 1.85
C GLN A 102 -6.23 9.24 2.07
N PHE A 103 -7.49 9.48 2.45
CA PHE A 103 -8.00 10.79 2.88
C PHE A 103 -8.18 10.87 4.40
N ALA A 104 -8.10 9.73 5.09
CA ALA A 104 -8.20 9.62 6.54
C ALA A 104 -6.99 10.22 7.27
N PRO A 105 -7.19 10.77 8.48
CA PRO A 105 -6.14 11.32 9.34
C PRO A 105 -5.28 10.26 10.02
N TYR A 106 -5.63 8.97 9.90
CA TYR A 106 -4.92 7.84 10.49
C TYR A 106 -4.68 6.78 9.42
N LEU A 107 -3.49 6.17 9.39
CA LEU A 107 -3.16 5.11 8.43
C LEU A 107 -4.10 3.92 8.68
N PHE A 108 -4.96 3.64 7.71
CA PHE A 108 -6.04 2.64 7.85
C PHE A 108 -6.87 2.78 9.15
N GLY A 109 -7.13 4.01 9.58
CA GLY A 109 -7.90 4.30 10.79
C GLY A 109 -7.13 4.14 12.11
N VAL A 110 -5.99 3.43 12.14
CA VAL A 110 -5.25 3.13 13.38
C VAL A 110 -4.58 4.38 13.96
N ILE A 111 -5.08 4.80 15.13
CA ILE A 111 -4.54 5.92 15.91
C ILE A 111 -3.23 5.49 16.57
N ASP A 112 -2.21 6.35 16.51
CA ASP A 112 -0.89 6.15 17.13
C ASP A 112 -0.22 4.80 16.82
N GLY A 113 -0.47 4.26 15.62
CA GLY A 113 0.09 2.99 15.18
C GLY A 113 1.62 2.99 15.08
N GLU A 114 2.26 1.98 15.65
CA GLU A 114 3.70 1.72 15.50
C GLU A 114 3.99 1.05 14.15
N TRP A 115 4.01 1.85 13.08
CA TRP A 115 4.09 1.37 11.70
C TRP A 115 5.45 0.83 11.28
N GLY A 116 6.54 1.23 11.94
CA GLY A 116 7.89 0.77 11.62
C GLY A 116 8.02 -0.76 11.62
N PRO A 117 7.74 -1.44 12.75
CA PRO A 117 7.76 -2.91 12.82
C PRO A 117 6.79 -3.59 11.86
N VAL A 118 5.58 -3.03 11.67
CA VAL A 118 4.57 -3.58 10.75
C VAL A 118 5.08 -3.56 9.31
N ILE A 119 5.58 -2.42 8.84
CA ILE A 119 6.11 -2.27 7.49
C ILE A 119 7.34 -3.16 7.27
N ILE A 120 8.22 -3.29 8.26
CA ILE A 120 9.35 -4.24 8.19
C ILE A 120 8.83 -5.67 8.04
N LYS A 121 7.81 -6.05 8.82
CA LYS A 121 7.18 -7.37 8.71
C LYS A 121 6.58 -7.57 7.32
N MET A 122 5.91 -6.57 6.76
CA MET A 122 5.37 -6.63 5.39
C MET A 122 6.48 -6.87 4.35
N PHE A 123 7.60 -6.14 4.43
CA PHE A 123 8.73 -6.34 3.52
C PHE A 123 9.48 -7.66 3.72
N SER A 124 9.35 -8.31 4.88
CA SER A 124 9.91 -9.65 5.11
C SER A 124 9.18 -10.74 4.33
N ASN A 125 7.98 -10.43 3.83
CA ASN A 125 7.15 -11.30 3.02
C ASN A 125 7.44 -11.11 1.50
N LYS A 126 6.43 -11.26 0.64
CA LYS A 126 6.57 -11.14 -0.83
C LYS A 126 6.67 -9.68 -1.31
N LEU A 127 6.23 -8.73 -0.50
CA LEU A 127 6.19 -7.32 -0.84
C LEU A 127 7.58 -6.72 -1.10
N ASP A 128 7.74 -6.05 -2.24
CA ASP A 128 8.95 -5.33 -2.64
C ASP A 128 8.69 -3.82 -2.78
N TYR A 129 7.43 -3.40 -3.00
CA TYR A 129 7.05 -2.00 -3.15
C TYR A 129 5.92 -1.60 -2.21
N LEU A 130 6.09 -0.49 -1.48
CA LEU A 130 5.03 0.13 -0.70
C LEU A 130 5.06 1.66 -0.89
N ARG A 131 3.92 2.22 -1.30
CA ARG A 131 3.71 3.67 -1.31
C ARG A 131 2.49 4.02 -0.49
N ILE A 132 2.65 4.94 0.46
CA ILE A 132 1.55 5.46 1.28
C ILE A 132 1.45 6.96 1.02
N ASN A 133 0.35 7.36 0.38
CA ASN A 133 0.03 8.76 0.10
C ASN A 133 -1.08 9.22 1.04
N THR A 134 -0.80 10.28 1.79
CA THR A 134 -1.78 10.98 2.63
C THR A 134 -2.12 12.28 1.93
N MET A 135 -3.28 12.36 1.29
CA MET A 135 -3.69 13.45 0.36
C MET A 135 -3.83 14.82 1.04
N GLY A 136 -2.71 15.42 1.44
CA GLY A 136 -2.64 16.71 2.16
C GLY A 136 -2.91 16.64 3.67
N LYS A 137 -3.03 15.44 4.25
CA LYS A 137 -3.18 15.23 5.71
C LYS A 137 -1.82 15.07 6.39
N GLU A 138 -1.79 15.18 7.72
CA GLU A 138 -0.56 14.99 8.49
C GLU A 138 0.06 13.61 8.20
N PRO A 139 1.40 13.51 8.17
CA PRO A 139 2.05 12.25 7.87
C PRO A 139 1.89 11.25 9.02
N GLN A 140 1.70 9.98 8.66
CA GLN A 140 1.35 8.91 9.60
C GLN A 140 2.55 8.18 10.19
N ILE A 141 3.70 8.27 9.53
CA ILE A 141 4.93 7.63 10.00
C ILE A 141 5.60 8.56 11.00
N SER A 142 5.74 8.11 12.25
CA SER A 142 6.50 8.80 13.28
C SER A 142 7.99 8.84 12.92
N LYS A 143 8.73 9.79 13.49
CA LYS A 143 10.20 9.85 13.34
C LYS A 143 10.87 8.53 13.75
N TYR A 144 10.43 7.94 14.87
CA TYR A 144 10.94 6.65 15.35
C TYR A 144 10.74 5.53 14.32
N SER A 145 9.51 5.40 13.80
CA SER A 145 9.22 4.42 12.75
C SER A 145 10.06 4.65 11.48
N ALA A 146 10.25 5.91 11.07
CA ALA A 146 11.07 6.24 9.91
C ALA A 146 12.56 5.94 10.11
N ASP A 147 13.11 6.23 11.30
CA ASP A 147 14.48 5.88 11.65
C ASP A 147 14.68 4.37 11.65
N LEU A 148 13.73 3.62 12.21
CA LEU A 148 13.76 2.15 12.18
C LEU A 148 13.72 1.61 10.74
N LEU A 149 12.87 2.18 9.88
CA LEU A 149 12.73 1.75 8.48
C LEU A 149 14.02 2.01 7.68
N ARG A 150 14.65 3.18 7.83
CA ARG A 150 15.90 3.50 7.11
C ARG A 150 17.06 2.58 7.53
N GLU A 151 17.07 2.15 8.78
CA GLU A 151 18.12 1.28 9.32
C GLU A 151 17.92 -0.18 8.91
N ARG A 152 16.66 -0.62 8.77
CA ARG A 152 16.33 -2.04 8.58
C ARG A 152 16.07 -2.44 7.14
N LEU A 153 15.32 -1.65 6.37
CA LEU A 153 14.93 -2.04 5.01
C LEU A 153 16.13 -2.30 4.07
N PRO A 154 17.19 -1.45 4.06
CA PRO A 154 18.34 -1.70 3.18
C PRO A 154 19.09 -3.00 3.47
N LEU A 155 18.98 -3.53 4.70
CA LEU A 155 19.69 -4.73 5.15
C LEU A 155 18.96 -6.03 4.78
N MET A 156 17.75 -5.96 4.21
CA MET A 156 16.91 -7.14 3.95
C MET A 156 17.34 -7.96 2.74
N GLY A 157 18.34 -7.51 1.97
CA GLY A 157 18.80 -8.20 0.75
C GLY A 157 17.77 -8.23 -0.39
N LYS A 158 16.74 -7.38 -0.31
CA LYS A 158 15.66 -7.27 -1.30
C LYS A 158 15.77 -5.95 -2.06
N LYS A 159 15.23 -5.92 -3.27
CA LYS A 159 15.14 -4.70 -4.10
C LYS A 159 13.94 -3.85 -3.64
N ILE A 160 14.02 -3.28 -2.44
CA ILE A 160 12.89 -2.59 -1.80
C ILE A 160 12.69 -1.19 -2.39
N SER A 161 11.43 -0.78 -2.54
CA SER A 161 11.06 0.62 -2.78
C SER A 161 9.92 1.01 -1.83
N PHE A 162 10.24 1.85 -0.86
CA PHE A 162 9.33 2.38 0.14
C PHE A 162 9.23 3.90 0.03
N LEU A 163 7.99 4.40 0.04
CA LEU A 163 7.66 5.82 0.00
C LEU A 163 6.51 6.11 0.94
N SER A 164 6.72 7.05 1.89
CA SER A 164 5.64 7.50 2.76
C SER A 164 5.91 8.89 3.31
N GLY A 165 4.84 9.62 3.64
CA GLY A 165 4.95 10.82 4.45
C GLY A 165 5.46 10.49 5.86
N CYS A 166 6.38 11.29 6.38
CA CYS A 166 6.89 11.19 7.75
C CYS A 166 6.82 12.53 8.50
N LYS A 167 6.33 12.48 9.73
CA LYS A 167 6.11 13.66 10.58
C LYS A 167 7.43 14.13 11.19
N ASN A 168 7.71 15.43 11.06
CA ASN A 168 8.86 16.10 11.68
C ASN A 168 10.22 15.45 11.32
N TYR A 169 10.36 14.95 10.10
CA TYR A 169 11.52 14.19 9.69
C TYR A 169 12.64 15.12 9.17
N TYR A 170 13.55 15.49 10.08
CA TYR A 170 14.81 16.24 9.92
C TYR A 170 14.76 17.61 9.22
N GLU A 171 14.96 18.68 9.98
CA GLU A 171 15.10 20.07 9.49
C GLU A 171 16.21 20.27 8.43
N LYS A 172 17.21 19.38 8.39
CA LYS A 172 18.35 19.46 7.45
C LYS A 172 18.25 18.49 6.26
N GLY A 173 17.18 17.70 6.18
CA GLY A 173 17.01 16.66 5.17
C GLY A 173 17.99 15.48 5.31
N LEU A 174 17.67 14.37 4.65
CA LEU A 174 18.56 13.22 4.46
C LEU A 174 18.72 12.98 2.96
N ASP A 175 19.93 12.69 2.51
CA ASP A 175 20.21 12.25 1.14
C ASP A 175 21.52 11.45 1.14
N TYR A 176 21.41 10.12 1.13
CA TYR A 176 22.57 9.23 1.14
C TYR A 176 22.23 7.87 0.52
N THR A 177 23.25 7.05 0.28
CA THR A 177 23.09 5.68 -0.24
C THR A 177 23.75 4.69 0.70
N THR A 178 23.10 3.55 0.93
CA THR A 178 23.62 2.44 1.74
C THR A 178 23.04 1.11 1.25
N HIS A 179 23.86 0.05 1.16
CA HIS A 179 23.43 -1.29 0.73
C HIS A 179 22.59 -1.27 -0.56
N ASP A 180 23.05 -0.56 -1.59
CA ASP A 180 22.32 -0.37 -2.86
C ASP A 180 20.92 0.26 -2.73
N HIS A 181 20.66 0.98 -1.64
CA HIS A 181 19.44 1.76 -1.43
C HIS A 181 19.77 3.23 -1.28
N TRP A 182 19.15 4.05 -2.13
CA TRP A 182 19.10 5.49 -1.97
C TRP A 182 18.04 5.87 -0.95
N ILE A 183 18.43 6.66 0.04
CA ILE A 183 17.59 7.10 1.15
C ILE A 183 17.51 8.62 1.12
N LYS A 184 16.29 9.13 1.06
CA LYS A 184 16.01 10.55 1.03
C LYS A 184 14.87 10.94 1.96
N ALA A 185 15.05 12.05 2.66
CA ALA A 185 14.03 12.73 3.43
C ALA A 185 14.07 14.23 3.14
N SER A 186 12.95 14.80 2.70
CA SER A 186 12.84 16.25 2.47
C SER A 186 12.46 16.98 3.76
N GLY A 187 13.33 17.87 4.26
CA GLY A 187 13.17 18.56 5.54
C GLY A 187 12.33 19.85 5.53
N ASN A 188 11.80 20.27 4.38
CA ASN A 188 11.29 21.65 4.22
C ASN A 188 9.78 21.82 4.38
N SER A 189 9.04 20.85 4.93
CA SER A 189 7.60 21.01 5.17
C SER A 189 7.09 20.15 6.33
N LYS A 190 5.91 20.49 6.87
CA LYS A 190 5.12 19.62 7.76
C LYS A 190 4.76 18.25 7.12
N LEU A 191 5.09 18.06 5.85
CA LEU A 191 4.77 16.91 5.00
C LEU A 191 6.06 16.34 4.37
N GLY A 192 7.11 16.14 5.16
CA GLY A 192 8.33 15.50 4.68
C GLY A 192 8.04 14.08 4.16
N MET A 193 8.67 13.68 3.07
CA MET A 193 8.54 12.32 2.53
C MET A 193 9.81 11.53 2.79
N LEU A 194 9.69 10.35 3.40
CA LEU A 194 10.76 9.36 3.46
C LEU A 194 10.69 8.49 2.21
N THR A 195 11.81 8.43 1.49
CA THR A 195 12.04 7.53 0.36
C THR A 195 13.19 6.60 0.70
N ILE A 196 12.98 5.30 0.58
CA ILE A 196 14.03 4.27 0.64
C ILE A 196 13.87 3.43 -0.62
N ARG A 197 14.83 3.48 -1.53
CA ARG A 197 14.66 2.89 -2.85
C ARG A 197 15.94 2.23 -3.32
N HIS A 198 15.85 0.95 -3.67
CA HIS A 198 16.94 0.22 -4.29
C HIS A 198 17.37 0.91 -5.59
N LEU A 199 18.67 1.00 -5.85
CA LEU A 199 19.24 1.75 -6.98
C LEU A 199 18.72 1.26 -8.33
N SER A 200 18.44 -0.04 -8.47
CA SER A 200 17.83 -0.60 -9.69
C SER A 200 16.39 -0.14 -9.95
N ARG A 201 15.75 0.53 -8.99
CA ARG A 201 14.34 0.93 -9.01
C ARG A 201 14.15 2.44 -9.10
N LEU A 202 15.23 3.22 -9.25
CA LEU A 202 15.19 4.68 -9.27
C LEU A 202 14.21 5.25 -10.32
N ASN A 203 14.11 4.58 -11.47
CA ASN A 203 13.24 4.96 -12.58
C ASN A 203 11.78 4.53 -12.40
N GLU A 204 11.45 3.82 -11.31
CA GLU A 204 10.07 3.48 -10.98
C GLU A 204 9.37 4.73 -10.44
N GLY A 205 8.80 5.50 -11.36
CA GLY A 205 7.77 6.49 -11.11
C GLY A 205 6.40 5.84 -11.29
N ARG A 206 5.56 5.92 -10.27
CA ARG A 206 4.11 5.99 -10.48
C ARG A 206 3.74 7.46 -10.58
#